data_AF-U3U4L1-F1
#
_entry.id   AF-U3U4L1-F1
#
_cell.length_a   1.000
_cell.length_b   1.000
_cell.length_c   1.000
_cell.angle_alpha   90.00
_cell.angle_beta   90.00
_cell.angle_gamma   90.00
#
_symmetry.space_group_name_H-M   'P 1'
#
loop_
_entity.id
_entity.type
_entity.pdbx_description
1 polymer ?
#
loop_
_entity_poly.entity_id
_entity_poly.type
_entity_poly.pdbx_seq_one_letter_code
_entity_poly.pdbx_strand_id
1 'polypeptide(L)' 'MRVTVRNHNDVTRALHIVARLAPRQAWLVHLSHEIDNWLLDNALPENVSVPFDGQQIAVGLRDAVTV' A
#
# COMPACT_ATOMS: atom_id res chain seq x y z
N MET A 1 -15.84 -23.08 -15.24
CA MET A 1 -15.06 -22.37 -14.21
C MET A 1 -14.89 -20.92 -14.65
N ARG A 2 -15.70 -20.00 -14.10
CA ARG A 2 -15.66 -18.59 -14.50
C ARG A 2 -14.47 -17.95 -13.79
N VAL A 3 -13.39 -17.67 -14.53
CA VAL A 3 -12.29 -16.85 -14.02
C VAL A 3 -12.87 -15.44 -13.86
N THR A 4 -13.19 -15.06 -12.62
CA THR A 4 -13.51 -13.66 -12.33
C THR A 4 -12.21 -12.89 -12.46
N VAL A 5 -12.06 -12.16 -13.56
CA VAL A 5 -10.98 -11.20 -13.72
C VAL A 5 -11.26 -10.08 -12.72
N ARG A 6 -10.60 -10.15 -11.55
CA ARG A 6 -10.65 -9.09 -10.56
C ARG A 6 -9.71 -7.99 -11.04
N ASN A 7 -10.27 -6.83 -11.38
CA ASN A 7 -9.51 -5.66 -11.83
C ASN A 7 -8.77 -4.95 -10.66
N HIS A 8 -8.86 -5.50 -9.45
CA HIS A 8 -8.28 -4.98 -8.23
C HIS A 8 -7.50 -6.08 -7.52
N ASN A 9 -6.39 -5.70 -6.89
CA ASN A 9 -5.65 -6.59 -6.01
C ASN A 9 -6.39 -6.67 -4.66
N ASP A 10 -6.45 -7.86 -4.08
CA ASP A 10 -6.68 -7.99 -2.64
C ASP A 10 -5.42 -7.57 -1.85
N VAL A 11 -5.55 -7.40 -0.53
CA VAL A 11 -4.46 -6.93 0.35
C VAL A 11 -3.27 -7.89 0.31
N THR A 12 -3.50 -9.20 0.29
CA THR A 12 -2.43 -10.21 0.24
C THR A 12 -1.60 -10.08 -1.03
N ARG A 13 -2.26 -9.95 -2.18
CA ARG A 13 -1.60 -9.79 -3.48
C ARG A 13 -0.86 -8.46 -3.56
N ALA A 14 -1.45 -7.38 -3.07
CA ALA A 14 -0.79 -6.07 -3.03
C ALA A 14 0.49 -6.13 -2.18
N LEU A 15 0.42 -6.70 -0.98
CA LEU A 15 1.58 -6.87 -0.09
C LEU A 15 2.66 -7.77 -0.70
N HIS A 16 2.28 -8.84 -1.40
CA HIS A 16 3.24 -9.68 -2.11
C HIS A 16 3.97 -8.92 -3.24
N ILE A 17 3.26 -8.04 -3.97
CA ILE A 17 3.90 -7.17 -4.96
C ILE A 17 4.88 -6.21 -4.30
N VAL A 18 4.51 -5.56 -3.19
CA VAL A 18 5.40 -4.67 -2.43
C VAL A 18 6.64 -5.43 -1.97
N ALA A 19 6.48 -6.62 -1.39
CA ALA A 19 7.60 -7.43 -0.93
C ALA A 19 8.58 -7.78 -2.06
N ARG A 20 8.09 -8.09 -3.27
CA ARG A 20 8.95 -8.42 -4.42
C ARG A 20 9.64 -7.22 -5.04
N LEU A 21 8.99 -6.06 -5.07
CA LEU A 21 9.58 -4.83 -5.62
C LEU A 21 10.47 -4.11 -4.62
N ALA A 22 10.29 -4.38 -3.32
CA ALA A 22 11.02 -3.77 -2.20
C ALA A 22 11.11 -2.22 -2.30
N PRO A 23 10.00 -1.50 -2.50
CA PRO A 23 10.04 -0.04 -2.54
C PRO A 23 10.34 0.51 -1.14
N ARG A 24 10.99 1.68 -1.09
CA ARG A 24 11.22 2.41 0.17
C ARG A 24 9.92 2.80 0.87
N GLN A 25 8.86 3.09 0.12
CA GLN A 25 7.54 3.40 0.62
C GLN A 25 6.50 2.99 -0.43
N ALA A 26 5.40 2.36 0.02
CA ALA A 26 4.24 2.04 -0.78
C ALA A 26 2.97 2.66 -0.16
N TRP A 27 2.04 3.05 -1.01
CA TRP A 27 0.73 3.56 -0.62
C TRP A 27 -0.36 2.70 -1.23
N LEU A 28 -1.21 2.09 -0.39
CA LEU A 28 -2.35 1.30 -0.84
C LEU A 28 -3.56 2.22 -1.02
N VAL A 29 -3.97 2.44 -2.28
CA VAL A 29 -5.12 3.28 -2.64
C VAL A 29 -6.28 2.44 -3.14
N HIS A 30 -7.43 3.07 -3.35
CA HIS A 30 -8.65 2.43 -3.86
C HIS A 30 -9.11 1.27 -2.96
N LEU A 31 -9.26 1.56 -1.67
CA LEU A 31 -9.68 0.58 -0.67
C LEU A 31 -11.21 0.45 -0.65
N SER A 32 -11.69 -0.76 -0.37
CA SER A 32 -13.09 -0.99 -0.05
C SER A 32 -13.31 -0.87 1.47
N HIS A 33 -14.56 -0.69 1.89
CA HIS A 33 -14.94 -0.69 3.30
C HIS A 33 -14.57 -1.98 4.05
N GLU A 34 -14.47 -3.11 3.33
CA GLU A 34 -13.98 -4.36 3.91
C GLU A 34 -12.52 -4.24 4.35
N ILE A 35 -11.69 -3.54 3.57
CA ILE A 35 -10.29 -3.29 3.93
C ILE A 35 -10.20 -2.29 5.09
N ASP A 36 -11.03 -1.25 5.10
CA ASP A 36 -11.07 -0.29 6.21
C ASP A 36 -11.31 -1.01 7.55
N ASN A 37 -12.30 -1.92 7.59
CA ASN A 37 -12.59 -2.72 8.78
C ASN A 37 -11.44 -3.66 9.15
N TRP A 38 -10.84 -4.32 8.15
CA TRP A 38 -9.73 -5.24 8.39
C TRP A 38 -8.52 -4.52 9.01
N LEU A 39 -8.25 -3.27 8.62
CA LEU A 39 -7.15 -2.46 9.14
C LEU A 39 -7.34 -2.01 10.60
N LEU A 40 -8.54 -2.14 11.18
CA LEU A 40 -8.76 -1.86 12.60
C LEU A 40 -8.00 -2.85 13.49
N ASP A 41 -7.88 -4.11 13.04
CA ASP A 41 -7.30 -5.21 13.82
C ASP A 41 -5.97 -5.71 13.25
N ASN A 42 -5.54 -5.20 12.09
CA ASN A 42 -4.36 -5.70 11.37
C ASN A 42 -3.41 -4.57 10.98
N ALA A 43 -2.14 -4.72 11.37
CA ALA A 43 -1.09 -3.78 11.00
C ALA A 43 -0.54 -4.09 9.60
N LEU A 44 -0.10 -3.03 8.91
CA LEU A 44 0.65 -3.14 7.66
C LEU A 44 2.17 -3.13 7.94
N PRO A 45 3.00 -3.65 7.01
CA PRO A 45 4.44 -3.49 7.10
C PRO A 45 4.85 -2.01 7.17
N GLU A 46 5.98 -1.72 7.82
CA GLU A 46 6.45 -0.36 8.11
C GLU A 46 6.53 0.55 6.86
N ASN A 47 6.95 0.00 5.73
CA ASN A 47 7.08 0.74 4.47
C ASN A 47 5.76 0.81 3.66
N VAL A 48 4.63 0.39 4.23
CA VAL A 48 3.31 0.41 3.58
C VAL A 48 2.37 1.29 4.38
N SER A 49 1.65 2.17 3.69
CA SER A 49 0.68 3.05 4.34
C SER A 49 -0.60 3.17 3.54
N VAL A 50 -1.68 3.54 4.22
CA VAL A 50 -2.97 3.86 3.61
C VAL A 50 -3.13 5.37 3.63
N PRO A 51 -3.05 6.04 2.46
CA PRO A 51 -3.30 7.47 2.37
C PRO A 51 -4.79 7.76 2.55
N PHE A 52 -5.10 9.00 2.94
CA PHE A 52 -6.45 9.54 2.99
C PHE A 52 -6.67 10.55 1.86
N ASP A 53 -7.93 10.80 1.52
CA ASP A 53 -8.28 11.74 0.46
C ASP A 53 -7.75 13.14 0.77
N GLY A 54 -7.03 13.73 -0.20
CA GLY A 54 -6.37 15.03 -0.03
C GLY A 54 -5.01 14.98 0.67
N GLN A 55 -4.49 13.79 1.02
CA GLN A 55 -3.13 13.67 1.56
C GLN A 55 -2.10 14.15 0.53
N GLN A 56 -1.26 15.09 0.94
CA GLN A 56 -0.11 15.54 0.16
C GLN A 56 1.14 14.77 0.57
N ILE A 57 1.86 14.26 -0.42
CA ILE A 57 3.11 13.51 -0.22
C ILE A 57 4.26 14.34 -0.79
N ALA A 58 5.16 14.77 0.08
CA ALA A 58 6.42 15.35 -0.35
C ALA A 58 7.35 14.24 -0.86
N VAL A 59 7.82 14.39 -2.09
CA VAL A 59 8.83 13.50 -2.68
C VAL A 59 10.18 14.22 -2.70
N GLY A 60 11.17 13.65 -2.01
CA GLY A 60 12.50 14.24 -1.84
C GLY A 60 13.41 13.35 -0.98
N LEU A 61 14.70 13.68 -0.94
CA LEU A 61 15.68 13.01 -0.08
C LEU A 61 15.29 13.23 1.38
N ARG A 62 14.90 12.15 2.09
CA ARG A 62 14.76 12.19 3.56
C ARG A 62 16.13 12.28 4.24
N ASP A 63 17.17 11.79 3.57
CA ASP A 63 18.56 11.81 4.01
C ASP A 63 19.39 12.49 2.92
N ALA A 64 19.88 13.69 3.16
CA ALA A 64 20.94 14.24 2.33
C ALA A 64 22.13 13.27 2.43
N VAL A 65 22.46 12.60 1.33
CA VAL A 65 23.72 11.86 1.24
C VAL A 65 24.82 12.89 1.33
N THR A 66 25.42 13.03 2.51
CA THR A 66 26.61 13.84 2.69
C THR A 66 27.77 12.99 2.16
N VAL A 67 28.28 13.35 0.98
CA VAL A 67 29.55 12.83 0.44
C VAL A 67 30.68 13.68 1.00
#